data_AF-A0A352YY88-F1
#
_entry.id   AF-A0A352YY88-F1
#
_cell.length_a   1.000
_cell.length_b   1.000
_cell.length_c   1.000
_cell.angle_alpha   90.00
_cell.angle_beta   90.00
_cell.angle_gamma   90.00
#
_symmetry.space_group_name_H-M   'P 1'
#
loop_
_entity.id
_entity.type
_entity.pdbx_description
1 polymer ?
#
loop_
_entity_poly.entity_id
_entity_poly.type
_entity_poly.pdbx_seq_one_letter_code
_entity_poly.pdbx_strand_id
1 'polypeptide(L)' 'DLIIRHVRSTCGCTAIQQGTLGSGIKPGQSSSIKATFNSGGYKGRVTKAIYVYTNDPKNSEVVLMLNADIEQIASK' A
#
# COMPACT_ATOMS: atom_id res chain seq x y z
N ASP A 1 -6.01 -11.58 17.60
CA ASP A 1 -5.87 -10.30 16.87
C ASP A 1 -5.09 -10.53 15.59
N LEU A 2 -5.49 -9.84 14.52
CA LEU A 2 -4.70 -9.75 13.30
C LEU A 2 -3.62 -8.69 13.52
N ILE A 3 -2.37 -9.04 13.27
CA ILE A 3 -1.20 -8.17 13.42
C ILE A 3 -0.59 -7.95 12.05
N ILE A 4 -0.49 -6.69 11.65
CA ILE A 4 0.32 -6.31 10.49
C ILE A 4 1.76 -6.20 10.95
N ARG A 5 2.60 -7.14 10.49
CA ARG A 5 4.03 -7.23 10.84
C ARG A 5 4.87 -6.23 10.06
N HIS A 6 4.57 -6.09 8.77
CA HIS A 6 5.33 -5.21 7.89
C HIS A 6 4.50 -4.82 6.67
N VAL A 7 4.77 -3.64 6.12
CA VAL A 7 4.22 -3.19 4.84
C VAL A 7 5.34 -2.59 4.00
N ARG A 8 5.45 -3.01 2.74
CA ARG A 8 6.45 -2.48 1.79
C ARG A 8 5.85 -2.22 0.41
N SER A 9 6.40 -1.24 -0.29
CA SER A 9 6.14 -0.97 -1.70
C SER A 9 7.27 -1.49 -2.58
N THR A 10 7.01 -1.70 -3.88
CA THR A 10 8.01 -2.15 -4.86
C THR A 10 9.00 -1.07 -5.31
N CYS A 11 8.67 0.20 -5.12
CA CYS A 11 9.47 1.34 -5.56
C CYS A 11 9.53 2.40 -4.46
N GLY A 12 10.64 3.16 -4.42
CA GLY A 12 10.74 4.38 -3.58
C GLY A 12 9.73 5.48 -3.96
N CYS A 13 8.97 5.28 -5.05
CA CYS A 13 7.94 6.18 -5.53
C CYS A 13 6.60 6.06 -4.78
N THR A 14 6.47 5.07 -3.90
CA THR A 14 5.29 4.88 -3.04
C THR A 14 5.70 4.85 -1.58
N ALA A 15 5.36 5.89 -0.83
CA ALA A 15 5.58 5.98 0.60
C ALA A 15 4.42 5.33 1.36
N ILE A 16 4.71 4.58 2.42
CA ILE A 16 3.71 3.90 3.25
C ILE A 16 3.76 4.45 4.67
N GLN A 17 2.62 4.87 5.22
CA GLN A 17 2.52 5.24 6.63
C GLN A 17 2.19 4.01 7.48
N GLN A 18 3.02 3.75 8.48
CA GLN A 18 3.02 2.53 9.30
C GLN A 18 2.15 2.63 10.57
N GLY A 19 1.18 3.56 10.63
CA GLY A 19 0.45 3.91 11.86
C GLY A 19 -0.29 2.74 12.56
N THR A 20 -0.43 1.60 11.89
CA THR A 20 -1.15 0.41 12.36
C THR A 20 -0.23 -0.79 12.54
N LEU A 21 1.08 -0.66 12.28
CA LEU A 21 2.04 -1.75 12.47
C LEU A 21 2.16 -2.14 13.95
N GLY A 22 2.16 -3.44 14.20
CA GLY A 22 2.28 -3.99 15.55
C GLY A 22 1.06 -3.78 16.45
N SER A 23 0.08 -2.97 16.04
CA SER A 23 -1.19 -2.83 16.75
C SER A 23 -2.13 -3.97 16.37
N GLY A 24 -2.73 -4.61 17.38
CA GLY A 24 -3.64 -5.74 17.17
C GLY A 24 -5.01 -5.29 16.67
N ILE A 25 -5.42 -5.75 15.49
CA ILE A 25 -6.77 -5.58 14.96
C ILE A 25 -7.65 -6.68 15.55
N LYS A 26 -8.66 -6.29 16.33
CA LYS A 26 -9.60 -7.23 16.98
C LYS A 26 -10.54 -7.88 15.96
N PRO A 27 -11.11 -9.06 16.26
CA PRO A 27 -12.14 -9.67 15.41
C PRO A 27 -13.28 -8.69 15.10
N GLY A 28 -13.65 -8.57 13.84
CA GLY A 28 -14.69 -7.65 13.37
C GLY A 28 -14.27 -6.18 13.27
N GLN A 29 -13.06 -5.81 13.71
CA GLN A 29 -12.52 -4.46 13.55
C GLN A 29 -11.77 -4.30 12.23
N SER A 30 -11.61 -3.05 11.83
CA SER A 30 -10.87 -2.67 10.62
C SER A 30 -9.79 -1.64 10.94
N SER A 31 -8.79 -1.56 10.07
CA SER A 31 -7.71 -0.60 10.15
C SER A 31 -7.34 -0.12 8.76
N SER A 32 -6.55 0.95 8.64
CA SER A 32 -6.20 1.56 7.36
C SER A 32 -4.68 1.58 7.13
N ILE A 33 -4.28 1.44 5.86
CA ILE A 33 -2.92 1.64 5.39
C ILE A 33 -2.95 2.86 4.48
N LYS A 34 -2.19 3.90 4.83
CA LYS A 34 -2.07 5.09 3.98
C LYS A 34 -0.85 4.95 3.07
N ALA A 35 -1.09 5.01 1.76
CA ALA A 35 -0.06 5.00 0.74
C ALA A 35 -0.08 6.31 -0.06
N THR A 36 1.10 6.87 -0.32
CA THR A 36 1.27 8.07 -1.15
C THR A 36 2.14 7.72 -2.35
N PHE A 37 1.61 7.91 -3.56
CA PHE A 37 2.32 7.68 -4.80
C PHE A 37 2.72 9.01 -5.46
N ASN A 38 3.99 9.16 -5.82
CA ASN A 38 4.48 10.32 -6.58
C ASN A 38 4.38 10.03 -8.08
N SER A 39 3.45 10.72 -8.76
CA SER A 39 3.16 10.57 -10.19
C SER A 39 4.05 11.40 -11.12
N GLY A 40 4.89 12.31 -10.61
CA GLY A 40 5.56 13.34 -11.42
C GLY A 40 6.47 12.83 -12.55
N GLY A 41 6.93 11.56 -12.48
CA GLY A 41 7.74 10.92 -13.51
C GLY A 41 6.99 9.91 -14.40
N TYR A 42 5.67 9.82 -14.28
CA TYR A 42 4.86 8.79 -14.94
C TYR A 42 3.87 9.37 -15.95
N LYS A 43 3.48 8.57 -16.94
CA LYS A 43 2.45 8.85 -17.94
C LYS A 43 1.74 7.55 -18.33
N GLY A 44 0.43 7.62 -18.54
CA GLY A 44 -0.40 6.47 -18.88
C GLY A 44 -0.64 5.55 -17.69
N ARG A 45 -0.98 4.29 -17.98
CA ARG A 45 -1.34 3.30 -16.96
C ARG A 45 -0.15 2.88 -16.10
N VAL A 46 -0.33 2.95 -14.80
CA VAL A 46 0.63 2.54 -13.79
C VAL A 46 -0.05 1.63 -12.78
N THR A 47 0.59 0.50 -12.49
CA THR A 47 0.21 -0.41 -11.42
C THR A 47 1.36 -0.54 -10.43
N LYS A 48 1.07 -0.34 -9.15
CA LYS A 48 2.02 -0.53 -8.05
C LYS A 48 1.48 -1.54 -7.04
N ALA A 49 2.36 -2.42 -6.58
CA ALA A 49 2.04 -3.40 -5.56
C ALA A 49 2.50 -2.89 -4.18
N ILE A 50 1.65 -3.10 -3.18
CA ILE A 50 1.93 -2.88 -1.77
C ILE A 50 1.76 -4.23 -1.08
N TYR A 51 2.86 -4.77 -0.56
CA TYR A 51 2.90 -6.04 0.14
C TYR A 51 2.64 -5.81 1.63
N VAL A 52 1.70 -6.56 2.17
CA VAL A 52 1.26 -6.52 3.57
C VAL A 52 1.54 -7.88 4.19
N TYR A 53 2.42 -7.92 5.19
CA TYR A 53 2.78 -9.14 5.91
C TYR A 53 2.02 -9.21 7.22
N THR A 54 1.33 -10.32 7.47
CA THR A 54 0.46 -10.49 8.65
C THR A 54 0.83 -11.73 9.46
N ASN A 55 0.19 -11.91 10.61
CA ASN A 55 0.25 -13.15 11.40
C ASN A 55 -0.88 -14.16 11.07
N ASP A 56 -1.70 -13.91 10.04
CA ASP A 56 -2.69 -14.89 9.57
C ASP A 56 -1.97 -16.05 8.84
N PRO A 57 -2.10 -17.32 9.30
CA PRO A 57 -1.45 -18.45 8.65
C PRO A 57 -1.98 -18.74 7.24
N LYS A 58 -3.20 -18.32 6.91
CA LYS A 58 -3.78 -18.48 5.57
C LYS A 58 -3.42 -17.31 4.64
N ASN A 59 -3.22 -16.12 5.19
CA ASN A 59 -2.96 -14.88 4.47
C ASN A 59 -1.73 -14.15 5.03
N SER A 60 -0.61 -14.87 5.10
CA SER A 60 0.63 -14.35 5.68
C SER A 60 1.24 -13.21 4.86
N GLU A 61 0.94 -13.18 3.56
CA GLU A 61 1.22 -12.11 2.62
C GLU A 61 -0.05 -11.75 1.86
N VAL A 62 -0.40 -10.47 1.86
CA VAL A 62 -1.51 -9.89 1.09
C VAL A 62 -0.95 -8.81 0.19
N VAL A 63 -1.35 -8.82 -1.09
CA VAL A 63 -0.92 -7.81 -2.06
C VAL A 63 -2.06 -6.86 -2.35
N LEU A 64 -1.86 -5.57 -2.10
CA LEU A 64 -2.77 -4.50 -2.48
C LEU A 64 -2.25 -3.81 -3.73
N MET A 65 -3.13 -3.57 -4.70
CA MET A 65 -2.77 -3.01 -6.00
C MET A 65 -3.28 -1.58 -6.13
N LEU A 66 -2.37 -0.63 -6.34
CA LEU A 66 -2.66 0.74 -6.71
C LEU A 66 -2.61 0.83 -8.24
N ASN A 67 -3.75 1.14 -8.86
CA ASN A 67 -3.86 1.37 -10.29
C ASN A 67 -4.17 2.84 -10.55
N ALA A 68 -3.46 3.45 -11.49
CA ALA A 68 -3.67 4.82 -11.91
C ALA A 68 -3.50 4.94 -13.42
N ASP A 69 -4.24 5.86 -14.04
CA ASP A 69 -3.95 6.35 -15.40
C ASP A 69 -3.54 7.81 -15.28
N ILE A 70 -2.31 8.12 -15.70
CA ILE A 70 -1.67 9.41 -15.40
C ILE A 70 -1.61 10.25 -16.66
N GLU A 71 -2.41 11.31 -16.66
CA GLU A 71 -2.37 12.33 -17.70
C GLU A 71 -1.34 13.41 -17.33
N GLN A 72 -0.29 13.54 -18.13
CA GLN A 72 0.58 14.70 -18.03
C GLN A 72 -0.04 15.84 -18.82
N ILE A 73 -0.65 16.78 -18.11
CA ILE A 73 -1.00 18.07 -18.69
C ILE A 73 0.34 18.77 -18.90
N ALA A 74 0.72 18.99 -20.17
CA ALA A 74 1.92 19.75 -20.48
C ALA A 74 1.81 21.12 -19.78
N SER A 75 2.78 21.42 -18.91
CA SER A 75 2.91 22.75 -18.31
C SER A 75 2.98 23.76 -19.46
N LYS A 76 1.98 24.65 -19.52
CA LYS A 76 1.89 25.70 -20.53
C LYS A 76 2.93 26.78 -20.28
#